data_AF-A0A8K0P3G4-F1
#
_entry.id   AF-A0A8K0P3G4-F1
#
_cell.length_a   1.000
_cell.length_b   1.000
_cell.length_c   1.000
_cell.angle_alpha   90.00
_cell.angle_beta   90.00
_cell.angle_gamma   90.00
#
_symmetry.space_group_name_H-M   'P 1'
#
loop_
_entity.id
_entity.type
_entity.pdbx_description
1 polymer ?
#
loop_
_entity_poly.entity_id
_entity_poly.type
_entity_poly.pdbx_seq_one_letter_code
_entity_poly.pdbx_strand_id
1 'polypeptide(L)'
;MEVETPFEPTLQVVENGVSSSAARAANSPSEDVQMESESLSEVLLQSESWPSSLPSDWVPIIARDSIRQRRQGPQPPFSDVYLAGMPSKRRKVVSNSKHRGSVSQVISDRVRQAVEASGVGTGVSNDGSGAITGPEQLGQAAAGDQALQQAYREHVLVCLRRRIHSDPDFTPERFPNTASYLLK
;
A
#
# COMPACT_ATOMS: atom_id res chain seq x y z
N MET A 1 31.75 19.14 66.45
CA MET A 1 31.62 20.51 65.93
C MET A 1 32.31 20.47 64.59
N GLU A 2 31.64 20.50 63.45
CA GLU A 2 30.43 21.25 63.10
C GLU A 2 29.29 20.33 62.60
N VAL A 3 28.08 20.87 62.72
CA VAL A 3 26.79 20.28 62.37
C VAL A 3 26.29 21.05 61.16
N GLU A 4 25.89 20.39 60.08
CA GLU A 4 24.60 20.63 59.42
C GLU A 4 24.36 19.69 58.22
N THR A 5 23.07 19.47 58.04
CA THR A 5 22.34 18.37 57.39
C THR A 5 22.11 18.57 55.88
N PRO A 6 21.71 17.50 55.15
CA PRO A 6 21.58 17.50 53.69
C PRO A 6 20.29 18.18 53.23
N PHE A 7 20.35 18.91 52.10
CA PHE A 7 19.20 19.56 51.47
C PHE A 7 19.05 19.08 50.03
N GLU A 8 17.96 18.37 49.75
CA GLU A 8 17.45 18.14 48.40
C GLU A 8 16.77 19.42 47.89
N PRO A 9 16.80 19.70 46.58
CA PRO A 9 15.53 20.11 45.97
C PRO A 9 15.32 19.63 44.52
N THR A 10 14.20 18.93 44.34
CA THR A 10 13.03 19.38 43.55
C THR A 10 13.14 19.53 42.02
N LEU A 11 12.38 18.65 41.36
CA LEU A 11 11.83 18.75 40.01
C LEU A 11 11.33 20.16 39.66
N GLN A 12 11.84 20.72 38.55
CA GLN A 12 11.19 21.83 37.87
C GLN A 12 10.36 21.30 36.70
N VAL A 13 9.10 21.00 37.00
CA VAL A 13 8.00 21.05 36.04
C VAL A 13 7.70 22.53 35.82
N VAL A 14 7.86 23.01 34.58
CA VAL A 14 7.34 24.33 34.20
C VAL A 14 5.86 24.14 33.86
N GLU A 15 5.02 24.48 34.84
CA GLU A 15 3.59 24.67 34.69
C GLU A 15 3.30 26.18 34.83
N ASN A 16 2.86 26.81 33.74
CA ASN A 16 2.03 28.03 33.78
C ASN A 16 0.76 27.60 33.02
N GLY A 17 -0.41 27.37 33.65
CA GLY A 17 -1.26 28.37 34.31
C GLY A 17 -1.78 29.37 33.26
N VAL A 18 -3.07 29.53 32.93
CA VAL A 18 -4.32 29.28 33.65
C VAL A 18 -5.52 29.41 32.69
N SER A 19 -6.50 28.52 32.88
CA SER A 19 -7.97 28.63 32.79
C SER A 19 -8.70 29.55 31.79
N SER A 20 -9.55 28.86 31.00
CA SER A 20 -10.99 29.06 30.81
C SER A 20 -11.52 30.36 30.17
N SER A 21 -12.08 30.22 28.95
CA SER A 21 -13.45 30.67 28.71
C SER A 21 -14.04 30.03 27.45
N ALA A 22 -15.33 29.74 27.53
CA ALA A 22 -16.14 29.06 26.54
C ALA A 22 -16.47 29.95 25.32
N ALA A 23 -16.40 29.39 24.13
CA ALA A 23 -17.30 29.74 23.03
C ALA A 23 -17.41 28.56 22.06
N ARG A 24 -18.59 27.96 22.00
CA ARG A 24 -19.01 27.09 20.89
C ARG A 24 -19.08 27.97 19.64
N ALA A 25 -18.15 27.79 18.72
CA ALA A 25 -18.32 28.22 17.34
C ALA A 25 -18.25 26.97 16.46
N ALA A 26 -19.40 26.57 15.94
CA ALA A 26 -19.50 25.57 14.90
C ALA A 26 -18.73 26.09 13.68
N ASN A 27 -17.55 25.52 13.41
CA ASN A 27 -16.82 25.82 12.18
C ASN A 27 -17.22 24.79 11.13
N SER A 28 -18.14 25.18 10.24
CA SER A 28 -18.45 24.48 9.00
C SER A 28 -17.17 24.30 8.16
N PRO A 29 -16.89 23.10 7.62
CA PRO A 29 -15.84 22.94 6.63
C PRO A 29 -16.46 23.04 5.25
N SER A 30 -16.56 24.23 4.66
CA SER A 30 -17.02 24.37 3.27
C SER A 30 -16.51 25.68 2.65
N GLU A 31 -16.16 25.60 1.36
CA GLU A 31 -16.10 26.68 0.35
C GLU A 31 -14.73 27.13 -0.19
N ASP A 32 -13.62 27.08 0.56
CA ASP A 32 -12.36 27.68 0.06
C ASP A 32 -11.59 26.84 -1.00
N VAL A 33 -11.85 25.54 -1.10
CA VAL A 33 -11.14 24.66 -2.07
C VAL A 33 -11.84 24.60 -3.44
N GLN A 34 -13.09 25.07 -3.53
CA GLN A 34 -13.88 24.98 -4.76
C GLN A 34 -13.53 26.09 -5.77
N MET A 35 -13.28 27.30 -5.27
CA MET A 35 -13.13 28.50 -6.12
C MET A 35 -11.85 28.50 -6.97
N GLU A 36 -10.71 28.01 -6.42
CA GLU A 36 -9.47 27.86 -7.21
C GLU A 36 -9.57 26.74 -8.26
N SER A 37 -10.39 25.71 -8.01
CA SER A 37 -10.55 24.60 -8.93
C SER A 37 -11.35 24.99 -10.18
N GLU A 38 -12.34 25.88 -10.03
CA GLU A 38 -13.15 26.39 -11.13
C GLU A 38 -12.35 27.39 -11.99
N SER A 39 -11.53 28.25 -11.38
CA SER A 39 -10.71 29.23 -12.12
C SER A 39 -9.64 28.56 -13.02
N LEU A 40 -9.01 27.49 -12.53
CA LEU A 40 -8.05 26.71 -13.33
C LEU A 40 -8.72 25.91 -14.46
N SER A 41 -10.01 25.58 -14.31
CA SER A 41 -10.80 24.87 -15.33
C SER A 41 -11.09 25.77 -16.53
N GLU A 42 -11.50 27.01 -16.27
CA GLU A 42 -11.78 28.03 -17.30
C GLU A 42 -10.53 28.36 -18.13
N VAL A 43 -9.38 28.52 -17.47
CA VAL A 43 -8.10 28.87 -18.12
C VAL A 43 -7.56 27.72 -18.99
N LEU A 44 -7.74 26.47 -18.57
CA LEU A 44 -7.35 25.32 -19.40
C LEU A 44 -8.27 25.13 -20.61
N LEU A 45 -9.58 25.32 -20.42
CA LEU A 45 -10.58 25.22 -21.50
C LEU A 45 -10.34 26.21 -22.64
N GLN A 46 -9.84 27.41 -22.33
CA GLN A 46 -9.51 28.41 -23.36
C GLN A 46 -8.28 28.07 -24.20
N SER A 47 -7.43 27.15 -23.73
CA SER A 47 -6.20 26.75 -24.43
C SER A 47 -6.35 25.53 -25.34
N GLU A 48 -7.48 24.82 -25.23
CA GLU A 48 -7.68 23.52 -25.87
C GLU A 48 -8.65 23.58 -27.06
N SER A 49 -8.35 22.84 -28.12
CA SER A 49 -9.13 22.81 -29.38
C SER A 49 -10.25 21.78 -29.41
N TRP A 50 -10.29 20.86 -28.45
CA TRP A 50 -11.31 19.79 -28.38
C TRP A 50 -12.73 20.26 -28.00
N PRO A 51 -12.97 21.32 -27.19
CA PRO A 51 -14.31 21.71 -26.76
C PRO A 51 -15.27 22.07 -27.91
N SER A 52 -14.75 22.59 -29.02
CA SER A 52 -15.54 22.94 -30.21
C SER A 52 -15.93 21.73 -31.07
N SER A 53 -15.30 20.58 -30.86
CA SER A 53 -15.55 19.34 -31.61
C SER A 53 -16.58 18.41 -30.96
N LEU A 54 -16.98 18.72 -29.73
CA LEU A 54 -17.88 17.90 -28.92
C LEU A 54 -19.19 18.64 -28.63
N PRO A 55 -20.26 17.91 -28.25
CA PRO A 55 -21.45 18.54 -27.69
C PRO A 55 -21.10 19.43 -26.49
N SER A 56 -21.71 20.62 -26.41
CA SER A 56 -21.47 21.60 -25.33
C SER A 56 -21.62 21.00 -23.93
N ASP A 57 -22.55 20.05 -23.79
CA ASP A 57 -22.88 19.43 -22.51
C ASP A 57 -21.78 18.48 -22.00
N TRP A 58 -20.88 18.04 -22.89
CA TRP A 58 -19.75 17.17 -22.52
C TRP A 58 -18.53 17.96 -22.09
N VAL A 59 -18.41 19.21 -22.54
CA VAL A 59 -17.28 20.09 -22.20
C VAL A 59 -17.08 20.23 -20.69
N PRO A 60 -18.09 20.59 -19.88
CA PRO A 60 -17.89 20.71 -18.43
C PRO A 60 -17.57 19.37 -17.77
N ILE A 61 -18.07 18.25 -18.31
CA ILE A 61 -17.81 16.91 -17.80
C ILE A 61 -16.34 16.53 -18.02
N ILE A 62 -15.84 16.70 -19.25
CA ILE A 62 -14.47 16.35 -19.63
C ILE A 62 -13.45 17.26 -18.95
N ALA A 63 -13.73 18.56 -18.83
CA ALA A 63 -12.86 19.50 -18.11
C ALA A 63 -12.70 19.08 -16.63
N ARG A 64 -13.82 18.76 -15.98
CA ARG A 64 -13.83 18.25 -14.61
C ARG A 64 -13.08 16.92 -14.49
N ASP A 65 -13.31 15.99 -15.41
CA ASP A 65 -12.67 14.68 -15.40
C ASP A 65 -11.17 14.76 -15.68
N SER A 66 -10.71 15.68 -16.53
CA SER A 66 -9.28 15.95 -16.76
C SER A 66 -8.58 16.31 -15.45
N ILE A 67 -9.14 17.25 -14.68
CA ILE A 67 -8.60 17.64 -13.37
C ILE A 67 -8.64 16.46 -12.38
N ARG A 68 -9.73 15.68 -12.38
CA ARG A 68 -9.85 14.48 -11.55
C ARG A 68 -8.79 13.44 -11.90
N GLN A 69 -8.59 13.14 -13.17
CA GLN A 69 -7.63 12.17 -13.68
C GLN A 69 -6.18 12.55 -13.33
N ARG A 70 -5.85 13.84 -13.33
CA ARG A 70 -4.53 14.33 -12.88
C ARG A 70 -4.23 14.02 -11.42
N ARG A 71 -5.26 13.82 -10.59
CA ARG A 71 -5.15 13.49 -9.16
C ARG A 71 -5.35 12.00 -8.88
N GLN A 72 -5.58 11.17 -9.90
CA GLN A 72 -5.78 9.74 -9.69
C GLN A 72 -4.46 9.07 -9.29
N GLY A 73 -4.53 8.23 -8.27
CA GLY A 73 -3.42 7.38 -7.87
C GLY A 73 -3.16 6.28 -8.91
N PRO A 74 -2.01 5.59 -8.81
CA PRO A 74 -1.72 4.45 -9.67
C PRO A 74 -2.79 3.36 -9.51
N GLN A 75 -3.29 2.85 -10.63
CA GLN A 75 -4.29 1.78 -10.64
C GLN A 75 -3.75 0.52 -9.95
N PRO A 76 -4.45 -0.02 -8.93
CA PRO A 76 -4.04 -1.28 -8.31
C PRO A 76 -4.14 -2.45 -9.30
N PRO A 77 -3.42 -3.56 -9.05
CA PRO A 77 -3.46 -4.74 -9.91
C PRO A 77 -4.88 -5.24 -10.13
N PHE A 78 -5.23 -5.49 -11.39
CA PHE A 78 -6.55 -6.00 -11.74
C PHE A 78 -6.83 -7.40 -11.16
N SER A 79 -8.09 -7.65 -10.84
CA SER A 79 -8.57 -8.96 -10.39
C SER A 79 -8.43 -10.02 -11.50
N ASP A 80 -8.37 -11.29 -11.11
CA ASP A 80 -8.27 -12.39 -12.06
C ASP A 80 -9.50 -12.50 -12.98
N VAL A 81 -10.69 -12.15 -12.46
CA VAL A 81 -11.94 -12.11 -13.24
C VAL A 81 -11.85 -11.05 -14.35
N TYR A 82 -11.32 -9.87 -14.05
CA TYR A 82 -11.11 -8.83 -15.07
C TYR A 82 -10.10 -9.29 -16.14
N LEU A 83 -8.99 -9.91 -15.71
CA LEU A 83 -7.98 -10.42 -16.62
C LEU A 83 -8.49 -11.57 -17.51
N ALA A 84 -9.48 -12.34 -17.04
CA ALA A 84 -10.13 -13.40 -17.81
C ALA A 84 -10.96 -12.85 -19.00
N GLY A 85 -11.44 -11.61 -18.91
CA GLY A 85 -12.09 -10.92 -20.05
C GLY A 85 -11.11 -10.26 -21.02
N MET A 86 -9.85 -10.09 -20.63
CA MET A 86 -8.83 -9.46 -21.47
C MET A 86 -8.32 -10.43 -22.55
N PRO A 87 -7.91 -9.93 -23.74
CA PRO A 87 -7.26 -10.74 -24.75
C PRO A 87 -6.04 -11.51 -24.21
N SER A 88 -5.81 -12.72 -24.73
CA SER A 88 -4.78 -13.65 -24.23
C SER A 88 -3.38 -13.03 -24.15
N LYS A 89 -3.01 -12.17 -25.10
CA LYS A 89 -1.72 -11.44 -25.09
C LYS A 89 -1.59 -10.54 -23.86
N ARG A 90 -2.63 -9.74 -23.56
CA ARG A 90 -2.66 -8.88 -22.36
C ARG A 90 -2.69 -9.71 -21.08
N ARG A 91 -3.48 -10.78 -21.06
CA ARG A 91 -3.56 -11.69 -19.93
C ARG A 91 -2.19 -12.28 -19.58
N LYS A 92 -1.47 -12.81 -20.59
CA LYS A 92 -0.15 -13.43 -20.40
C LYS A 92 0.85 -12.45 -19.81
N VAL A 93 0.95 -11.22 -20.35
CA VAL A 93 1.90 -10.21 -19.85
C VAL A 93 1.61 -9.87 -18.38
N VAL A 94 0.34 -9.67 -18.02
CA VAL A 94 -0.04 -9.30 -16.64
C VAL A 94 0.08 -10.50 -15.68
N SER A 95 -0.16 -11.72 -16.15
CA SER A 95 -0.08 -12.92 -15.30
C SER A 95 1.33 -13.48 -15.14
N ASN A 96 2.28 -13.14 -16.02
CA ASN A 96 3.62 -13.72 -16.00
C ASN A 96 4.43 -13.32 -14.75
N SER A 97 4.09 -12.20 -14.11
CA SER A 97 4.71 -11.75 -12.86
C SER A 97 4.16 -12.48 -11.62
N LYS A 98 3.04 -13.20 -11.75
CA LYS A 98 2.46 -13.96 -10.64
C LYS A 98 3.24 -15.26 -10.50
N HIS A 99 3.88 -15.42 -9.35
CA HIS A 99 4.64 -16.63 -9.05
C HIS A 99 3.65 -17.80 -8.96
N ARG A 100 3.93 -18.88 -9.68
CA ARG A 100 3.07 -20.07 -9.81
C ARG A 100 3.89 -21.28 -9.40
N GLY A 101 3.33 -22.14 -8.56
CA GLY A 101 4.00 -23.36 -8.14
C GLY A 101 3.65 -23.76 -6.72
N SER A 102 4.39 -24.72 -6.19
CA SER A 102 4.36 -25.11 -4.78
C SER A 102 4.81 -23.96 -3.87
N VAL A 103 4.45 -24.02 -2.59
CA VAL A 103 4.87 -23.02 -1.58
C VAL A 103 6.40 -22.90 -1.54
N SER A 104 7.10 -24.02 -1.65
CA SER A 104 8.57 -24.09 -1.69
C SER A 104 9.14 -23.28 -2.86
N GLN A 105 8.59 -23.43 -4.08
CA GLN A 105 9.01 -22.66 -5.26
C GLN A 105 8.71 -21.16 -5.13
N VAL A 106 7.55 -20.81 -4.55
CA VAL A 106 7.22 -19.40 -4.30
C VAL A 106 8.20 -18.79 -3.31
N ILE A 107 8.57 -19.50 -2.25
CA ILE A 107 9.53 -19.01 -1.26
C ILE A 107 10.92 -18.82 -1.89
N SER A 108 11.43 -19.80 -2.65
CA SER A 108 12.73 -19.66 -3.32
C SER A 108 12.77 -18.48 -4.28
N ASP A 109 11.74 -18.33 -5.11
CA ASP A 109 11.65 -17.25 -6.10
C ASP A 109 11.58 -15.88 -5.42
N ARG A 110 10.82 -15.77 -4.32
CA ARG A 110 10.66 -14.52 -3.56
C ARG A 110 11.92 -14.14 -2.79
N VAL A 111 12.59 -15.10 -2.18
CA VAL A 111 13.88 -14.87 -1.51
C VAL A 111 14.90 -14.40 -2.52
N ARG A 112 15.00 -15.06 -3.68
CA ARG A 112 15.87 -14.65 -4.77
C ARG A 112 15.55 -13.23 -5.25
N GLN A 113 14.28 -12.94 -5.55
CA GLN A 113 13.84 -11.62 -5.99
C GLN A 113 14.13 -10.53 -4.95
N ALA A 114 13.94 -10.83 -3.67
CA ALA A 114 14.21 -9.89 -2.58
C ALA A 114 15.71 -9.59 -2.43
N VAL A 115 16.57 -10.61 -2.55
CA VAL A 115 18.03 -10.44 -2.53
C VAL A 115 18.50 -9.60 -3.71
N GLU A 116 18.01 -9.91 -4.92
CA GLU A 116 18.29 -9.13 -6.13
C GLU A 116 17.83 -7.67 -5.99
N ALA A 117 16.62 -7.44 -5.46
CA ALA A 117 16.08 -6.10 -5.25
C ALA A 117 16.77 -5.31 -4.13
N SER A 118 17.32 -6.01 -3.12
CA SER A 118 18.02 -5.36 -2.00
C SER A 118 19.41 -4.87 -2.39
N GLY A 119 19.91 -5.22 -3.58
CA GLY A 119 21.26 -4.84 -4.02
C GLY A 119 22.37 -5.43 -3.16
N VAL A 120 22.05 -6.40 -2.29
CA VAL A 120 23.03 -7.17 -1.52
C VAL A 120 23.77 -8.04 -2.53
N GLY A 121 24.85 -7.49 -3.08
CA GLY A 121 25.76 -8.26 -3.89
C GLY A 121 26.27 -9.41 -3.03
N THR A 122 25.94 -10.64 -3.41
CA THR A 122 26.69 -11.84 -3.02
C THR A 122 28.06 -11.82 -3.71
N GLY A 123 28.75 -10.68 -3.60
CA GLY A 123 30.04 -10.41 -4.17
C GLY A 123 31.07 -11.20 -3.41
N VAL A 124 31.92 -11.90 -4.14
CA VAL A 124 33.14 -12.50 -3.64
C VAL A 124 33.93 -11.40 -2.91
N SER A 125 33.92 -11.42 -1.59
CA SER A 125 34.92 -10.69 -0.82
C SER A 125 36.27 -11.31 -1.14
N ASN A 126 37.22 -10.50 -1.59
CA ASN A 126 38.59 -10.90 -1.95
C ASN A 126 39.41 -11.43 -0.74
N ASP A 127 38.76 -11.62 0.42
CA ASP A 127 39.33 -11.90 1.73
C ASP A 127 39.00 -13.31 2.25
N GLY A 128 38.64 -14.26 1.39
CA GLY A 128 38.58 -15.71 1.70
C GLY A 128 37.65 -16.18 2.84
N SER A 129 37.01 -15.26 3.57
CA SER A 129 36.12 -15.52 4.70
C SER A 129 34.72 -15.75 4.15
N GLY A 130 34.50 -16.99 3.72
CA GLY A 130 33.29 -17.42 3.03
C GLY A 130 32.04 -17.30 3.88
N ALA A 131 31.16 -16.38 3.49
CA ALA A 131 29.72 -16.59 3.51
C ALA A 131 29.21 -16.64 2.06
N ILE A 132 29.64 -17.69 1.35
CA ILE A 132 29.25 -17.97 -0.04
C ILE A 132 27.96 -18.79 0.01
N THR A 133 26.83 -18.15 0.25
CA THR A 133 25.55 -18.75 -0.12
C THR A 133 24.96 -17.86 -1.20
N GLY A 134 25.13 -18.24 -2.47
CA GLY A 134 24.56 -17.51 -3.59
C GLY A 134 23.03 -17.38 -3.44
N PRO A 135 22.39 -16.43 -4.13
CA PRO A 135 20.94 -16.21 -4.01
C PRO A 135 20.12 -17.47 -4.33
N GLU A 136 20.66 -18.35 -5.18
CA GLU A 136 20.07 -19.66 -5.50
C GLU A 136 20.11 -20.63 -4.30
N GLN A 137 21.27 -20.80 -3.66
CA GLN A 137 21.43 -21.69 -2.51
C GLN A 137 20.61 -21.22 -1.29
N LEU A 138 20.55 -19.91 -1.06
CA LEU A 138 19.70 -19.34 -0.02
C LEU A 138 18.21 -19.57 -0.32
N GLY A 139 17.81 -19.42 -1.58
CA GLY A 139 16.46 -19.74 -2.04
C GLY A 139 16.10 -21.20 -1.80
N GLN A 140 16.99 -22.14 -2.13
CA GLN A 140 16.77 -23.58 -1.88
C GLN A 140 16.72 -23.92 -0.40
N ALA A 141 17.60 -23.34 0.42
CA ALA A 141 17.62 -23.55 1.87
C ALA A 141 16.31 -23.06 2.51
N ALA A 142 15.85 -21.86 2.15
CA ALA A 142 14.57 -21.33 2.61
C ALA A 142 13.38 -22.19 2.10
N ALA A 143 13.47 -22.68 0.87
CA ALA A 143 12.45 -23.54 0.29
C ALA A 143 12.37 -24.93 0.92
N GLY A 144 13.44 -25.41 1.56
CA GLY A 144 13.50 -26.68 2.30
C GLY A 144 13.04 -26.59 3.76
N ASP A 145 12.95 -25.40 4.33
CA ASP A 145 12.56 -25.19 5.74
C ASP A 145 11.03 -25.35 5.92
N GLN A 146 10.62 -26.41 6.63
CA GLN A 146 9.21 -26.68 6.91
C GLN A 146 8.56 -25.63 7.83
N ALA A 147 9.30 -25.08 8.80
CA ALA A 147 8.76 -24.08 9.71
C ALA A 147 8.45 -22.79 8.94
N LEU A 148 9.35 -22.39 8.03
CA LEU A 148 9.13 -21.24 7.16
C LEU A 148 7.94 -21.46 6.20
N GLN A 149 7.82 -22.65 5.62
CA GLN A 149 6.67 -22.98 4.77
C GLN A 149 5.34 -22.90 5.53
N GLN A 150 5.29 -23.40 6.77
CA GLN A 150 4.10 -23.33 7.61
C GLN A 150 3.76 -21.88 7.97
N ALA A 151 4.74 -21.12 8.47
CA ALA A 151 4.58 -19.71 8.80
C ALA A 151 4.10 -18.88 7.60
N TYR A 152 4.63 -19.15 6.39
CA TYR A 152 4.17 -18.50 5.17
C TYR A 152 2.69 -18.79 4.87
N ARG A 153 2.25 -20.04 5.01
CA ARG A 153 0.85 -20.42 4.79
C ARG A 153 -0.08 -19.73 5.79
N GLU A 154 0.29 -19.72 7.05
CA GLU A 154 -0.45 -19.02 8.10
C GLU A 154 -0.52 -17.51 7.83
N HIS A 155 0.60 -16.91 7.45
CA HIS A 155 0.64 -15.50 7.08
C HIS A 155 -0.31 -15.19 5.92
N VAL A 156 -0.34 -16.01 4.87
CA VAL A 156 -1.27 -15.84 3.74
C VAL A 156 -2.71 -15.91 4.24
N LEU A 157 -3.05 -16.84 5.12
CA LEU A 157 -4.39 -16.96 5.71
C LEU A 157 -4.76 -15.73 6.54
N VAL A 158 -3.86 -15.22 7.38
CA VAL A 158 -4.09 -13.99 8.17
C VAL A 158 -4.35 -12.79 7.26
N CYS A 159 -3.56 -12.64 6.19
CA CYS A 159 -3.77 -11.57 5.20
C CYS A 159 -5.12 -11.70 4.49
N LEU A 160 -5.49 -12.92 4.08
CA LEU A 160 -6.78 -13.17 3.42
C LEU A 160 -7.95 -12.88 4.36
N ARG A 161 -7.89 -13.33 5.62
CA ARG A 161 -8.89 -13.03 6.64
C ARG A 161 -9.04 -11.53 6.83
N ARG A 162 -7.93 -10.81 7.04
CA ARG A 162 -7.96 -9.36 7.22
C ARG A 162 -8.62 -8.67 6.01
N ARG A 163 -8.23 -9.06 4.80
CA ARG A 163 -8.77 -8.48 3.57
C ARG A 163 -10.27 -8.70 3.45
N ILE A 164 -10.74 -9.91 3.71
CA ILE A 164 -12.16 -10.27 3.66
C ILE A 164 -12.99 -9.46 4.64
N HIS A 165 -12.47 -9.19 5.84
CA HIS A 165 -13.19 -8.37 6.83
C HIS A 165 -13.18 -6.87 6.50
N SER A 166 -12.20 -6.40 5.72
CA SER A 166 -12.08 -4.99 5.33
C SER A 166 -12.77 -4.65 4.00
N ASP A 167 -13.12 -5.66 3.19
CA ASP A 167 -13.63 -5.45 1.84
C ASP A 167 -15.15 -5.16 1.87
N PRO A 168 -15.60 -3.96 1.45
CA PRO A 168 -17.02 -3.58 1.54
C PRO A 168 -17.92 -4.41 0.62
N ASP A 169 -17.36 -5.01 -0.44
CA ASP A 169 -18.12 -5.80 -1.41
C ASP A 169 -18.21 -7.29 -1.04
N PHE A 170 -17.52 -7.69 0.04
CA PHE A 170 -17.53 -9.07 0.52
C PHE A 170 -18.78 -9.36 1.35
N THR A 171 -19.54 -10.38 0.93
CA THR A 171 -20.64 -10.95 1.71
C THR A 171 -20.51 -12.48 1.74
N PRO A 172 -20.60 -13.11 2.92
CA PRO A 172 -20.44 -14.55 3.04
C PRO A 172 -21.51 -15.34 2.26
N GLU A 173 -22.71 -14.76 2.09
CA GLU A 173 -23.80 -15.35 1.30
C GLU A 173 -23.49 -15.45 -0.19
N ARG A 174 -22.80 -14.44 -0.77
CA ARG A 174 -22.37 -14.45 -2.17
C ARG A 174 -21.17 -15.37 -2.41
N PHE A 175 -20.36 -15.60 -1.37
CA PHE A 175 -19.12 -16.38 -1.46
C PHE A 175 -19.07 -17.53 -0.44
N PRO A 176 -19.98 -18.51 -0.52
CA PRO A 176 -20.14 -19.55 0.49
C PRO A 176 -18.88 -20.41 0.68
N ASN A 177 -18.09 -20.59 -0.38
CA ASN A 177 -16.85 -21.38 -0.33
C ASN A 177 -15.78 -20.78 0.60
N THR A 178 -15.85 -19.49 0.93
CA THR A 178 -14.84 -18.84 1.77
C THR A 178 -14.87 -19.34 3.21
N ALA A 179 -16.04 -19.77 3.70
CA ALA A 179 -16.18 -20.33 5.04
C ALA A 179 -15.37 -21.62 5.23
N SER A 180 -15.33 -22.48 4.22
CA SER A 180 -14.65 -23.77 4.29
C SER A 180 -13.12 -23.66 4.34
N TYR A 181 -12.55 -22.62 3.73
CA TYR A 181 -11.10 -22.48 3.53
C TYR A 181 -10.45 -21.38 4.35
N LEU A 182 -11.18 -20.32 4.71
CA LEU A 182 -10.59 -19.09 5.24
C LEU A 182 -11.06 -18.76 6.66
N LEU A 183 -12.25 -19.21 7.08
CA LEU A 183 -12.85 -18.88 8.38
C LEU A 183 -12.72 -20.00 9.43
N LYS A 184 -11.84 -20.98 9.20
CA LYS A 184 -11.63 -22.14 10.09
C LYS A 184 -10.61 -21.89 11.19
#